data_AF-A0A433PDE5-F1
#
_entry.id   AF-A0A433PDE5-F1
#
_cell.length_a   1.000
_cell.length_b   1.000
_cell.length_c   1.000
_cell.angle_alpha   90.00
_cell.angle_beta   90.00
_cell.angle_gamma   90.00
#
_symmetry.space_group_name_H-M   'P 1'
#
loop_
_entity.id
_entity.type
_entity.pdbx_description
1 polymer ?
#
loop_
_entity_poly.entity_id
_entity_poly.type
_entity_poly.pdbx_seq_one_letter_code
_entity_poly.pdbx_strand_id
1 'polypeptide(L)'
;MVHTVKAFGVDSVNDLLQKDINTKAISVAKFREHKEPKESKSAKDSKDGPPKPSKAPKLSTSATAAPVASTLPKPIEKVFPPSFQAIELMYSEPILWQRIQLRQFLFRFGSLLKLEKKHIRLLDDAQHKWTQDFCTAVVTAMLKTIVAGDSNTETLIDVDAASQALKEVSKPVQGITDRGWNAVAELLRLLGVEGVPEGILRGSDSSSITAATVAPAIEKRVTRGATTQPTQPKPSARVIPNFSESDQLVLINFLGECVLSTDLFRRALANAPDALRVYEEALRRDLKKFKFQESLDNGARKALVMVLKEMRVRKDAEAVEKAQHELAVFEESVGKKQKEIEMKRVELMGHEERLARRVEPVGRDVRGNVYWRFADLTEGQKSLFSSSWGQSLVVVGMGCADEKEKDEQGDEAKEGDKKKEIRWWFVKGMEDVERLKKWVEYEALEKWGPKRKRLVRKKVEVTEAKNSDPTVTTLNSNDDEVNQNYGHDHDNGEIHQNSFASDKTSRTLELDIGEVPFAIGLTVAAEEPGDEEEDQMTEEGVTRKEVQKLAEALEEQAMWLRVMGIKSDQKEEGDDNGEKSVEKDG
;
A
#
# COMPACT_ATOMS: atom_id res chain seq x y z
N MET A 1 36.63 -9.19 5.26
CA MET A 1 36.39 -10.62 4.92
C MET A 1 37.40 -11.20 3.93
N VAL A 2 37.90 -10.47 2.93
CA VAL A 2 38.89 -11.01 1.96
C VAL A 2 40.25 -11.35 2.61
N HIS A 3 40.65 -10.62 3.66
CA HIS A 3 41.91 -10.90 4.36
C HIS A 3 41.89 -12.14 5.27
N THR A 4 40.72 -12.61 5.71
CA THR A 4 40.61 -13.84 6.51
C THR A 4 40.62 -15.11 5.67
N VAL A 5 40.25 -15.04 4.38
CA VAL A 5 40.18 -16.20 3.47
C VAL A 5 41.58 -16.75 3.12
N LYS A 6 42.57 -15.85 2.97
CA LYS A 6 43.95 -16.24 2.61
C LYS A 6 44.70 -16.97 3.73
N ALA A 7 44.32 -16.75 4.99
CA ALA A 7 44.95 -17.38 6.15
C ALA A 7 44.65 -18.88 6.28
N PHE A 8 43.58 -19.37 5.63
CA PHE A 8 43.16 -20.77 5.69
C PHE A 8 43.56 -21.59 4.45
N GLY A 9 44.34 -21.01 3.52
CA GLY A 9 44.81 -21.70 2.32
C GLY A 9 43.68 -22.20 1.42
N VAL A 10 42.61 -21.42 1.29
CA VAL A 10 41.45 -21.78 0.49
C VAL A 10 41.16 -20.67 -0.52
N ASP A 11 41.10 -21.02 -1.80
CA ASP A 11 41.01 -20.05 -2.91
C ASP A 11 39.62 -19.43 -3.05
N SER A 12 38.62 -19.97 -2.34
CA SER A 12 37.23 -19.51 -2.39
C SER A 12 36.52 -19.69 -1.06
N VAL A 13 35.64 -18.73 -0.72
CA VAL A 13 34.69 -18.84 0.40
C VAL A 13 33.82 -20.10 0.25
N ASN A 14 33.55 -20.52 -0.99
CA ASN A 14 32.76 -21.71 -1.28
C ASN A 14 33.47 -23.01 -0.85
N ASP A 15 34.79 -23.06 -0.97
CA ASP A 15 35.58 -24.22 -0.53
C ASP A 15 35.70 -24.30 1.00
N LEU A 16 35.67 -23.15 1.68
CA LEU A 16 35.64 -23.10 3.14
C LEU A 16 34.30 -23.63 3.68
N LEU A 17 33.19 -23.25 3.03
CA LEU A 17 31.86 -23.79 3.32
C LEU A 17 31.77 -25.28 3.00
N GLN A 18 32.32 -25.73 1.87
CA GLN A 18 32.35 -27.14 1.49
C GLN A 18 33.19 -27.98 2.47
N LYS A 19 34.32 -27.44 2.96
CA LYS A 19 35.13 -28.05 4.01
C LYS A 19 34.38 -28.13 5.34
N ASP A 20 33.67 -27.08 5.75
CA ASP A 20 32.92 -27.10 7.01
C ASP A 20 31.73 -28.07 6.95
N ILE A 21 31.02 -28.13 5.82
CA ILE A 21 29.96 -29.12 5.55
C ILE A 21 30.53 -30.54 5.58
N ASN A 22 31.65 -30.79 4.91
CA ASN A 22 32.29 -32.10 4.92
C ASN A 22 32.84 -32.47 6.31
N THR A 23 33.38 -31.52 7.06
CA THR A 23 33.90 -31.75 8.42
C THR A 23 32.77 -32.05 9.40
N LYS A 24 31.62 -31.38 9.24
CA LYS A 24 30.39 -31.66 10.00
C LYS A 24 29.76 -33.01 9.59
N ALA A 25 29.75 -33.35 8.31
CA ALA A 25 29.29 -34.65 7.83
C ALA A 25 30.19 -35.80 8.34
N ILE A 26 31.50 -35.59 8.38
CA ILE A 26 32.49 -36.56 8.89
C ILE A 26 32.37 -36.73 10.41
N SER A 27 32.10 -35.65 11.17
CA SER A 27 31.88 -35.77 12.62
C SER A 27 30.56 -36.46 12.97
N VAL A 28 29.50 -36.26 12.16
CA VAL A 28 28.25 -37.02 12.25
C VAL A 28 28.45 -38.50 11.87
N ALA A 29 29.31 -38.80 10.89
CA ALA A 29 29.68 -40.17 10.53
C ALA A 29 30.53 -40.86 11.61
N LYS A 30 31.49 -40.16 12.23
CA LYS A 30 32.29 -40.68 13.35
C LYS A 30 31.46 -40.99 14.59
N PHE A 31 30.34 -40.28 14.81
CA PHE A 31 29.40 -40.61 15.88
C PHE A 31 28.61 -41.90 15.63
N ARG A 32 28.63 -42.45 14.40
CA ARG A 32 27.96 -43.70 14.02
C ARG A 32 28.87 -44.94 14.04
N GLU A 33 30.19 -44.79 14.23
CA GLU A 33 31.15 -45.89 14.05
C GLU A 33 31.52 -46.70 15.31
N HIS A 34 30.82 -46.52 16.44
CA HIS A 34 30.94 -47.46 17.57
C HIS A 34 29.92 -48.61 17.47
N LYS A 35 30.11 -49.49 16.48
CA LYS A 35 29.68 -50.89 16.56
C LYS A 35 30.43 -51.72 15.50
N GLU A 36 31.46 -52.43 15.93
CA GLU A 36 32.12 -53.47 15.14
C GLU A 36 31.11 -54.54 14.68
N PRO A 37 31.30 -55.12 13.49
CA PRO A 37 31.91 -56.45 13.47
C PRO A 37 32.85 -56.76 12.30
N LYS A 38 33.92 -57.49 12.66
CA LYS A 38 34.68 -58.55 11.97
C LYS A 38 34.95 -58.49 10.45
N GLU A 39 36.24 -58.47 10.17
CA GLU A 39 36.96 -58.67 8.91
C GLU A 39 36.56 -59.95 8.13
N SER A 40 36.56 -59.82 6.79
CA SER A 40 37.07 -60.87 5.91
C SER A 40 37.71 -60.26 4.66
N LYS A 41 38.96 -60.69 4.42
CA LYS A 41 39.88 -60.38 3.31
C LYS A 41 39.36 -60.91 1.97
N SER A 42 39.62 -60.20 0.86
CA SER A 42 40.62 -60.60 -0.14
C SER A 42 40.53 -59.76 -1.43
N ALA A 43 41.70 -59.43 -1.96
CA ALA A 43 42.02 -58.65 -3.16
C ALA A 43 41.58 -59.27 -4.50
N LYS A 44 41.46 -58.45 -5.55
CA LYS A 44 42.29 -58.58 -6.79
C LYS A 44 42.11 -57.41 -7.77
N ASP A 45 43.26 -56.92 -8.23
CA ASP A 45 43.53 -55.98 -9.33
C ASP A 45 42.90 -56.33 -10.69
N SER A 46 42.74 -55.29 -11.54
CA SER A 46 42.95 -55.18 -13.01
C SER A 46 41.80 -54.43 -13.71
N LYS A 47 41.94 -53.66 -14.80
CA LYS A 47 43.03 -53.09 -15.62
C LYS A 47 42.31 -52.24 -16.69
N ASP A 48 42.99 -51.21 -17.18
CA ASP A 48 42.55 -50.23 -18.19
C ASP A 48 41.82 -50.76 -19.44
N GLY A 49 40.88 -49.94 -19.94
CA GLY A 49 40.36 -49.98 -21.31
C GLY A 49 39.18 -49.02 -21.54
N PRO A 50 39.22 -48.12 -22.54
CA PRO A 50 38.14 -47.15 -22.80
C PRO A 50 37.07 -47.73 -23.74
N PRO A 51 35.76 -47.52 -23.51
CA PRO A 51 34.75 -47.94 -24.47
C PRO A 51 34.37 -46.80 -25.45
N LYS A 52 34.36 -47.18 -26.73
CA LYS A 52 33.78 -46.47 -27.88
C LYS A 52 32.28 -46.15 -27.68
N PRO A 53 31.73 -45.15 -28.38
CA PRO A 53 30.33 -44.75 -28.27
C PRO A 53 29.41 -45.71 -29.03
N SER A 54 28.46 -46.32 -28.33
CA SER A 54 27.39 -47.10 -28.93
C SER A 54 26.03 -46.45 -28.70
N LYS A 55 25.39 -46.09 -29.82
CA LYS A 55 23.98 -46.26 -30.17
C LYS A 55 22.91 -45.73 -29.21
N ALA A 56 22.12 -44.82 -29.78
CA ALA A 56 20.84 -44.31 -29.30
C ALA A 56 19.92 -45.39 -28.68
N PRO A 57 19.29 -45.12 -27.52
CA PRO A 57 18.18 -45.92 -27.04
C PRO A 57 16.86 -45.40 -27.64
N LYS A 58 16.32 -46.16 -28.59
CA LYS A 58 14.88 -46.30 -28.78
C LYS A 58 14.38 -47.30 -27.74
N LEU A 59 13.44 -46.91 -26.88
CA LEU A 59 12.40 -47.73 -26.23
C LEU A 59 11.59 -46.75 -25.36
N SER A 60 10.34 -46.41 -25.66
CA SER A 60 9.11 -47.20 -25.70
C SER A 60 8.25 -46.92 -24.46
N THR A 61 6.94 -46.89 -24.73
CA THR A 61 5.83 -47.10 -23.79
C THR A 61 5.55 -46.00 -22.77
N SER A 62 4.61 -45.16 -23.19
CA SER A 62 3.71 -44.34 -22.36
C SER A 62 3.22 -45.13 -21.14
N ALA A 63 3.68 -44.73 -19.96
CA ALA A 63 3.01 -45.04 -18.72
C ALA A 63 1.75 -44.18 -18.66
N THR A 64 0.60 -44.82 -18.78
CA THR A 64 -0.72 -44.26 -18.49
C THR A 64 -0.71 -43.76 -17.04
N ALA A 65 -0.44 -42.46 -16.86
CA ALA A 65 -0.52 -41.82 -15.56
C ALA A 65 -1.97 -41.95 -15.08
N ALA A 66 -2.17 -42.69 -13.98
CA ALA A 66 -3.46 -42.77 -13.33
C ALA A 66 -3.98 -41.35 -13.06
N PRO A 67 -5.26 -41.05 -13.35
CA PRO A 67 -5.83 -39.74 -13.07
C PRO A 67 -5.66 -39.46 -11.58
N VAL A 68 -4.80 -38.50 -11.26
CA VAL A 68 -4.64 -37.98 -9.91
C VAL A 68 -6.02 -37.49 -9.51
N ALA A 69 -6.67 -38.21 -8.60
CA ALA A 69 -7.98 -37.86 -8.10
C ALA A 69 -7.89 -36.43 -7.58
N SER A 70 -8.51 -35.50 -8.33
CA SER A 70 -8.61 -34.10 -7.97
C SER A 70 -9.19 -34.04 -6.56
N THR A 71 -8.34 -33.78 -5.57
CA THR A 71 -8.78 -33.60 -4.19
C THR A 71 -9.65 -32.37 -4.19
N LEU A 72 -10.94 -32.58 -3.93
CA LEU A 72 -11.92 -31.51 -3.79
C LEU A 72 -11.33 -30.40 -2.90
N PRO A 73 -11.34 -29.14 -3.36
CA PRO A 73 -10.79 -28.03 -2.59
C PRO A 73 -11.47 -28.00 -1.23
N LYS A 74 -10.66 -27.95 -0.17
CA LYS A 74 -11.15 -27.89 1.21
C LYS A 74 -12.12 -26.72 1.33
N PRO A 75 -13.23 -26.87 2.08
CA PRO A 75 -14.10 -25.74 2.40
C PRO A 75 -13.27 -24.61 2.97
N ILE A 76 -13.41 -23.43 2.38
CA ILE A 76 -12.66 -22.27 2.81
C ILE A 76 -13.33 -21.74 4.05
N GLU A 77 -12.54 -21.63 5.10
CA GLU A 77 -12.94 -21.10 6.38
C GLU A 77 -13.34 -19.64 6.20
N LYS A 78 -14.48 -19.25 6.79
CA LYS A 78 -14.92 -17.87 6.75
C LYS A 78 -13.89 -17.01 7.47
N VAL A 79 -13.32 -16.04 6.78
CA VAL A 79 -12.35 -15.09 7.34
C VAL A 79 -13.10 -13.85 7.80
N PHE A 80 -12.90 -13.42 9.03
CA PHE A 80 -13.47 -12.17 9.54
C PHE A 80 -12.67 -10.97 9.02
N PRO A 81 -13.32 -9.83 8.75
CA PRO A 81 -12.62 -8.61 8.34
C PRO A 81 -11.64 -8.15 9.44
N PRO A 82 -10.54 -7.47 9.07
CA PRO A 82 -9.65 -6.84 10.03
C PRO A 82 -10.29 -5.59 10.64
N SER A 83 -9.65 -5.05 11.68
CA SER A 83 -10.10 -3.80 12.29
C SER A 83 -9.78 -2.62 11.36
N PHE A 84 -10.84 -1.97 10.85
CA PHE A 84 -10.72 -0.72 10.11
C PHE A 84 -10.92 0.43 11.09
N GLN A 85 -9.93 1.31 11.19
CA GLN A 85 -10.02 2.50 12.02
C GLN A 85 -10.40 3.68 11.13
N ALA A 86 -11.52 4.33 11.42
CA ALA A 86 -11.94 5.52 10.69
C ALA A 86 -10.94 6.66 10.90
N ILE A 87 -10.56 7.33 9.82
CA ILE A 87 -9.72 8.52 9.87
C ILE A 87 -10.65 9.73 9.93
N GLU A 88 -10.65 10.45 11.05
CA GLU A 88 -11.29 11.76 11.13
C GLU A 88 -10.46 12.76 10.31
N LEU A 89 -11.07 13.35 9.27
CA LEU A 89 -10.39 14.26 8.36
C LEU A 89 -10.48 15.71 8.88
N MET A 90 -9.34 16.27 9.31
CA MET A 90 -9.22 17.67 9.71
C MET A 90 -9.22 18.65 8.52
N TYR A 91 -8.96 18.13 7.32
CA TYR A 91 -8.93 18.88 6.07
C TYR A 91 -9.84 18.22 5.03
N SER A 92 -10.36 19.02 4.10
CA SER A 92 -11.09 18.50 2.95
C SER A 92 -10.20 17.57 2.10
N GLU A 93 -10.78 16.55 1.47
CA GLU A 93 -10.04 15.59 0.64
C GLU A 93 -9.11 16.23 -0.41
N PRO A 94 -9.48 17.29 -1.14
CA PRO A 94 -8.57 17.91 -2.11
C PRO A 94 -7.26 18.42 -1.49
N ILE A 95 -7.34 19.00 -0.29
CA ILE A 95 -6.17 19.48 0.47
C ILE A 95 -5.31 18.28 0.90
N LEU A 96 -5.92 17.21 1.41
CA LEU A 96 -5.19 16.01 1.81
C LEU A 96 -4.46 15.37 0.63
N TRP A 97 -5.11 15.28 -0.53
CA TRP A 97 -4.48 14.75 -1.74
C TRP A 97 -3.29 15.58 -2.20
N GLN A 98 -3.41 16.92 -2.20
CA GLN A 98 -2.28 17.80 -2.52
C GLN A 98 -1.12 17.65 -1.54
N ARG A 99 -1.42 17.45 -0.25
CA ARG A 99 -0.40 17.21 0.78
C ARG A 99 0.27 15.84 0.62
N ILE A 100 -0.50 14.80 0.30
CA ILE A 100 0.02 13.45 0.00
C ILE A 100 0.91 13.48 -1.26
N GLN A 101 0.50 14.18 -2.31
CA GLN A 101 1.31 14.35 -3.51
C GLN A 101 2.63 15.04 -3.20
N LEU A 102 2.60 16.16 -2.46
CA LEU A 102 3.82 16.85 -2.07
C LEU A 102 4.70 15.98 -1.16
N ARG A 103 4.11 15.25 -0.22
CA ARG A 103 4.81 14.27 0.63
C ARG A 103 5.60 13.28 -0.21
N GLN A 104 4.97 12.70 -1.22
CA GLN A 104 5.59 11.69 -2.08
C GLN A 104 6.67 12.29 -2.99
N PHE A 105 6.44 13.50 -3.50
CA PHE A 105 7.46 14.26 -4.21
C PHE A 105 8.70 14.52 -3.33
N LEU A 106 8.50 14.99 -2.09
CA LEU A 106 9.60 15.29 -1.16
C LEU A 106 10.28 14.03 -0.62
N PHE A 107 9.56 12.91 -0.47
CA PHE A 107 10.17 11.61 -0.21
C PHE A 107 11.15 11.22 -1.31
N ARG A 108 10.70 11.35 -2.56
CA ARG A 108 11.46 10.94 -3.74
C ARG A 108 12.67 11.83 -3.99
N PHE A 109 12.51 13.14 -3.85
CA PHE A 109 13.51 14.11 -4.31
C PHE A 109 14.07 15.02 -3.22
N GLY A 110 13.68 14.85 -1.96
CA GLY A 110 14.14 15.70 -0.86
C GLY A 110 15.66 15.73 -0.73
N SER A 111 16.34 14.62 -1.05
CA SER A 111 17.81 14.55 -1.07
C SER A 111 18.44 15.40 -2.19
N LEU A 112 17.83 15.45 -3.37
CA LEU A 112 18.27 16.29 -4.49
C LEU A 112 18.02 17.78 -4.22
N LEU A 113 16.92 18.09 -3.53
CA LEU A 113 16.61 19.44 -3.03
C LEU A 113 17.50 19.86 -1.85
N LYS A 114 18.30 18.95 -1.29
CA LYS A 114 19.10 19.16 -0.07
C LYS A 114 18.24 19.63 1.12
N LEU A 115 17.01 19.13 1.21
CA LEU A 115 16.10 19.43 2.30
C LEU A 115 16.56 18.71 3.58
N GLU A 116 16.53 19.39 4.73
CA GLU A 116 16.89 18.77 6.00
C GLU A 116 15.89 17.68 6.39
N LYS A 117 16.38 16.54 6.92
CA LYS A 117 15.54 15.41 7.33
C LYS A 117 14.42 15.79 8.31
N LYS A 118 14.63 16.81 9.15
CA LYS A 118 13.61 17.29 10.10
C LYS A 118 12.33 17.78 9.41
N HIS A 119 12.46 18.39 8.23
CA HIS A 119 11.32 18.86 7.45
C HIS A 119 10.58 17.70 6.79
N ILE A 120 11.31 16.66 6.35
CA ILE A 120 10.72 15.46 5.75
C ILE A 120 9.87 14.72 6.78
N ARG A 121 10.31 14.61 8.04
CA ARG A 121 9.52 13.94 9.11
C ARG A 121 8.19 14.64 9.42
N LEU A 122 8.06 15.94 9.16
CA LEU A 122 6.77 16.66 9.36
C LEU A 122 5.71 16.23 8.33
N LEU A 123 6.10 15.53 7.28
CA LEU A 123 5.21 15.03 6.24
C LEU A 123 4.65 13.64 6.56
N ASP A 124 5.05 13.00 7.66
CA ASP A 124 4.54 11.67 8.02
C ASP A 124 3.04 11.66 8.28
N ASP A 125 2.49 12.78 8.78
CA ASP A 125 1.06 12.97 8.96
C ASP A 125 0.55 14.08 8.02
N ALA A 126 -0.23 13.68 7.01
CA ALA A 126 -0.84 14.63 6.07
C ALA A 126 -1.89 15.54 6.75
N GLN A 127 -2.39 15.18 7.94
CA GLN A 127 -3.29 16.02 8.72
C GLN A 127 -2.56 17.00 9.65
N HIS A 128 -1.24 16.86 9.81
CA HIS A 128 -0.51 17.78 10.65
C HIS A 128 -0.41 19.16 9.99
N LYS A 129 -0.75 20.23 10.73
CA LYS A 129 -0.64 21.59 10.21
C LYS A 129 0.82 21.94 9.91
N TRP A 130 1.11 22.30 8.66
CA TRP A 130 2.47 22.67 8.27
C TRP A 130 2.87 24.03 8.84
N THR A 131 4.11 24.11 9.31
CA THR A 131 4.68 25.35 9.82
C THR A 131 5.12 26.25 8.68
N GLN A 132 5.10 27.57 8.90
CA GLN A 132 5.61 28.52 7.92
C GLN A 132 7.09 28.28 7.58
N ASP A 133 7.88 27.84 8.55
CA ASP A 133 9.27 27.45 8.36
C ASP A 133 9.41 26.27 7.40
N PHE A 134 8.54 25.26 7.52
CA PHE A 134 8.51 24.12 6.60
C PHE A 134 8.20 24.57 5.18
N CYS A 135 7.11 25.34 4.98
CA CYS A 135 6.74 25.85 3.65
C CYS A 135 7.87 26.69 3.05
N THR A 136 8.49 27.56 3.85
CA THR A 136 9.63 28.39 3.42
C THR A 136 10.81 27.54 3.00
N ALA A 137 11.17 26.51 3.77
CA ALA A 137 12.28 25.62 3.45
C ALA A 137 12.05 24.87 2.13
N VAL A 138 10.85 24.33 1.92
CA VAL A 138 10.49 23.59 0.71
C VAL A 138 10.50 24.49 -0.53
N VAL A 139 9.78 25.62 -0.49
CA VAL A 139 9.70 26.56 -1.64
C VAL A 139 11.08 27.12 -1.96
N THR A 140 11.86 27.49 -0.95
CA THR A 140 13.22 27.99 -1.14
C THR A 140 14.12 26.94 -1.77
N ALA A 141 14.03 25.68 -1.35
CA ALA A 141 14.84 24.60 -1.92
C ALA A 141 14.49 24.36 -3.40
N MET A 142 13.19 24.31 -3.72
CA MET A 142 12.71 24.17 -5.11
C MET A 142 13.16 25.34 -5.99
N LEU A 143 12.99 26.59 -5.54
CA LEU A 143 13.43 27.78 -6.28
C LEU A 143 14.95 27.80 -6.47
N LYS A 144 15.74 27.44 -5.45
CA LYS A 144 17.19 27.31 -5.57
C LYS A 144 17.58 26.29 -6.63
N THR A 145 16.88 25.15 -6.69
CA THR A 145 17.12 24.14 -7.72
C THR A 145 16.80 24.66 -9.11
N ILE A 146 15.69 25.41 -9.27
CA ILE A 146 15.32 26.02 -10.55
C ILE A 146 16.37 27.06 -10.98
N VAL A 147 16.78 27.96 -10.08
CA VAL A 147 17.80 29.00 -10.34
C VAL A 147 19.17 28.39 -10.62
N ALA A 148 19.52 27.27 -9.96
CA ALA A 148 20.79 26.57 -10.18
C ALA A 148 20.78 25.65 -11.42
N GLY A 149 19.62 25.46 -12.07
CA GLY A 149 19.53 24.67 -13.29
C GLY A 149 20.45 25.24 -14.38
N ASP A 150 21.25 24.38 -15.02
CA ASP A 150 22.23 24.78 -16.02
C ASP A 150 21.57 25.57 -17.17
N SER A 151 22.02 26.81 -17.38
CA SER A 151 21.60 27.75 -18.45
C SER A 151 21.94 27.30 -19.88
N ASN A 152 22.43 26.07 -20.06
CA ASN A 152 22.95 25.56 -21.33
C ASN A 152 21.90 24.80 -22.15
N THR A 153 20.77 24.44 -21.55
CA THR A 153 19.59 24.08 -22.33
C THR A 153 18.79 25.37 -22.56
N GLU A 154 18.11 25.52 -23.70
CA GLU A 154 17.08 26.57 -23.87
C GLU A 154 16.02 26.33 -22.79
N THR A 155 16.29 26.82 -21.58
CA THR A 155 15.50 26.52 -20.42
C THR A 155 14.17 27.22 -20.61
N LEU A 156 13.10 26.43 -20.64
CA LEU A 156 11.71 26.88 -20.58
C LEU A 156 11.43 27.80 -19.38
N ILE A 157 12.36 27.85 -18.41
CA ILE A 157 12.22 28.56 -17.15
C ILE A 157 12.95 29.91 -17.16
N ASP A 158 12.20 30.98 -16.92
CA ASP A 158 12.73 32.34 -16.70
C ASP A 158 13.51 32.39 -15.37
N VAL A 159 14.85 32.31 -15.48
CA VAL A 159 15.77 32.29 -14.34
C VAL A 159 15.76 33.61 -13.57
N ASP A 160 15.49 34.74 -14.23
CA ASP A 160 15.42 36.06 -13.58
C ASP A 160 14.15 36.16 -12.74
N ALA A 161 13.01 35.71 -13.26
CA ALA A 161 11.76 35.61 -12.52
C ALA A 161 11.90 34.65 -11.31
N ALA A 162 12.56 33.50 -11.50
CA ALA A 162 12.81 32.55 -10.42
C ALA A 162 13.75 33.12 -9.34
N SER A 163 14.79 33.84 -9.74
CA SER A 163 15.71 34.53 -8.84
C SER A 163 15.01 35.63 -8.04
N GLN A 164 14.10 36.36 -8.69
CA GLN A 164 13.29 37.38 -8.03
C GLN A 164 12.30 36.77 -7.05
N ALA A 165 11.63 35.66 -7.40
CA ALA A 165 10.76 34.92 -6.48
C ALA A 165 11.55 34.39 -5.28
N LEU A 166 12.73 33.81 -5.51
CA LEU A 166 13.62 33.33 -4.45
C LEU A 166 14.02 34.45 -3.48
N LYS A 167 14.33 35.63 -4.02
CA LYS A 167 14.64 36.82 -3.21
C LYS A 167 13.46 37.26 -2.37
N GLU A 168 12.23 37.28 -2.91
CA GLU A 168 11.03 37.65 -2.13
C GLU A 168 10.70 36.62 -1.04
N VAL A 169 10.79 35.33 -1.35
CA VAL A 169 10.56 34.22 -0.41
C VAL A 169 11.61 34.20 0.72
N SER A 170 12.84 34.64 0.46
CA SER A 170 13.95 34.59 1.43
C SER A 170 14.10 35.83 2.33
N LYS A 171 13.36 36.91 2.09
CA LYS A 171 13.42 38.16 2.89
C LYS A 171 12.93 38.07 4.35
N PRO A 172 11.85 37.34 4.67
CA PRO A 172 11.21 37.43 5.99
C PRO A 172 11.81 36.46 7.02
N VAL A 173 11.89 36.91 8.27
CA VAL A 173 12.32 36.09 9.42
C VAL A 173 11.20 35.14 9.92
N GLN A 174 9.96 35.33 9.47
CA GLN A 174 8.76 34.64 9.99
C GLN A 174 7.92 33.94 8.89
N GLY A 175 8.56 33.50 7.81
CA GLY A 175 7.91 32.71 6.75
C GLY A 175 7.44 33.51 5.52
N ILE A 176 6.91 32.80 4.51
CA ILE A 176 6.61 33.39 3.19
C ILE A 176 5.50 34.44 3.28
N THR A 177 5.83 35.68 2.94
CA THR A 177 4.84 36.77 2.86
C THR A 177 3.91 36.63 1.66
N ASP A 178 2.77 37.32 1.67
CA ASP A 178 1.85 37.41 0.52
C ASP A 178 2.59 37.85 -0.76
N ARG A 179 3.59 38.73 -0.64
CA ARG A 179 4.44 39.16 -1.76
C ARG A 179 5.30 38.03 -2.31
N GLY A 180 5.80 37.17 -1.43
CA GLY A 180 6.57 35.98 -1.80
C GLY A 180 5.70 34.99 -2.56
N TRP A 181 4.50 34.71 -2.06
CA TRP A 181 3.53 33.84 -2.75
C TRP A 181 3.10 34.41 -4.10
N ASN A 182 2.84 35.71 -4.18
CA ASN A 182 2.53 36.35 -5.46
C ASN A 182 3.70 36.26 -6.44
N ALA A 183 4.95 36.39 -5.98
CA ALA A 183 6.12 36.23 -6.85
C ALA A 183 6.26 34.78 -7.37
N VAL A 184 5.92 33.77 -6.57
CA VAL A 184 5.85 32.37 -7.02
C VAL A 184 4.73 32.18 -8.04
N ALA A 185 3.54 32.74 -7.80
CA ALA A 185 2.43 32.66 -8.74
C ALA A 185 2.76 33.34 -10.08
N GLU A 186 3.36 34.53 -10.07
CA GLU A 186 3.83 35.21 -11.28
C GLU A 186 4.87 34.39 -12.05
N LEU A 187 5.84 33.79 -11.35
CA LEU A 187 6.79 32.87 -11.98
C LEU A 187 6.04 31.75 -12.71
N LEU A 188 5.12 31.05 -12.04
CA LEU A 188 4.37 29.93 -12.64
C LEU A 188 3.53 30.37 -13.86
N ARG A 189 2.94 31.57 -13.82
CA ARG A 189 2.21 32.13 -14.98
C ARG A 189 3.14 32.43 -16.16
N LEU A 190 4.33 32.98 -15.90
CA LEU A 190 5.33 33.20 -16.94
C LEU A 190 5.81 31.89 -17.59
N LEU A 191 5.77 30.79 -16.83
CA LEU A 191 6.02 29.43 -17.34
C LEU A 191 4.85 28.82 -18.10
N GLY A 192 3.72 29.54 -18.23
CA GLY A 192 2.52 29.06 -18.92
C GLY A 192 1.76 27.98 -18.15
N VAL A 193 1.94 27.87 -16.83
CA VAL A 193 1.18 26.92 -16.01
C VAL A 193 -0.27 27.39 -15.91
N GLU A 194 -1.20 26.58 -16.41
CA GLU A 194 -2.63 26.84 -16.32
C GLU A 194 -3.17 26.55 -14.90
N GLY A 195 -4.20 27.30 -14.48
CA GLY A 195 -4.85 27.08 -13.18
C GLY A 195 -4.09 27.63 -11.97
N VAL A 196 -3.06 28.46 -12.17
CA VAL A 196 -2.37 29.17 -11.08
C VAL A 196 -3.36 30.08 -10.34
N PRO A 197 -3.55 29.92 -9.02
CA PRO A 197 -4.46 30.76 -8.24
C PRO A 197 -4.12 32.25 -8.38
N GLU A 198 -5.14 33.10 -8.52
CA GLU A 198 -4.96 34.56 -8.63
C GLU A 198 -4.70 35.23 -7.27
N GLY A 199 -5.05 34.54 -6.18
CA GLY A 199 -5.06 35.08 -4.84
C GLY A 199 -6.25 36.03 -4.61
N ILE A 200 -6.64 36.21 -3.36
CA ILE A 200 -7.77 37.08 -3.00
C ILE A 200 -7.25 38.49 -2.72
N LEU A 201 -7.63 39.46 -3.55
CA LEU A 201 -7.35 40.87 -3.30
C LEU A 201 -8.19 41.35 -2.11
N ARG A 202 -7.60 41.41 -0.91
CA ARG A 202 -8.17 42.09 0.26
C ARG A 202 -8.18 43.61 0.01
N GLY A 203 -9.17 44.12 -0.71
CA GLY A 203 -9.26 45.58 -0.92
C GLY A 203 -10.33 46.11 -1.85
N SER A 204 -11.26 45.29 -2.35
CA SER A 204 -12.45 45.80 -3.04
C SER A 204 -13.66 45.33 -2.26
N ASP A 205 -14.41 46.28 -1.72
CA ASP A 205 -15.56 46.07 -0.83
C ASP A 205 -16.65 45.20 -1.49
N SER A 206 -16.51 43.87 -1.38
CA SER A 206 -17.50 42.88 -1.78
C SER A 206 -18.73 42.85 -0.85
N SER A 207 -18.78 43.74 0.15
CA SER A 207 -19.99 44.04 0.92
C SER A 207 -20.98 44.94 0.17
N SER A 208 -20.72 45.36 -1.07
CA SER A 208 -21.58 46.30 -1.80
C SER A 208 -22.49 45.72 -2.90
N ILE A 209 -22.46 44.40 -3.20
CA ILE A 209 -23.22 43.85 -4.35
C ILE A 209 -24.57 43.19 -3.96
N THR A 210 -24.89 42.99 -2.68
CA THR A 210 -26.16 42.35 -2.30
C THR A 210 -26.89 43.02 -1.11
N ALA A 211 -27.09 44.34 -1.14
CA ALA A 211 -28.19 45.02 -0.41
C ALA A 211 -28.22 46.54 -0.71
N ALA A 212 -28.70 46.95 -1.87
CA ALA A 212 -29.12 48.33 -2.10
C ALA A 212 -30.52 48.35 -2.74
N THR A 213 -31.49 47.88 -1.96
CA THR A 213 -32.89 48.25 -2.11
C THR A 213 -33.01 49.75 -1.86
N VAL A 214 -33.30 50.49 -2.93
CA VAL A 214 -34.09 51.72 -3.01
C VAL A 214 -34.13 52.61 -1.74
N ALA A 215 -33.37 53.70 -1.74
CA ALA A 215 -33.73 54.92 -1.01
C ALA A 215 -33.22 56.17 -1.78
N PRO A 216 -34.06 57.21 -1.97
CA PRO A 216 -33.76 58.30 -2.88
C PRO A 216 -32.97 59.46 -2.25
N ALA A 217 -32.18 60.09 -3.11
CA ALA A 217 -31.69 61.46 -3.13
C ALA A 217 -32.03 62.39 -1.94
N ILE A 218 -30.99 62.81 -1.21
CA ILE A 218 -30.95 64.12 -0.56
C ILE A 218 -29.67 64.83 -1.02
N GLU A 219 -29.84 65.75 -1.96
CA GLU A 219 -28.86 66.76 -2.33
C GLU A 219 -28.60 67.70 -1.15
N LYS A 220 -27.34 67.85 -0.72
CA LYS A 220 -26.89 69.05 -0.01
C LYS A 220 -25.55 69.57 -0.52
N ARG A 221 -25.69 70.71 -1.21
CA ARG A 221 -24.76 71.81 -1.53
C ARG A 221 -23.43 71.88 -0.75
N VAL A 222 -22.36 71.95 -1.55
CA VAL A 222 -21.37 73.05 -1.69
C VAL A 222 -20.98 73.84 -0.43
N THR A 223 -19.71 73.71 -0.04
CA THR A 223 -18.85 74.86 0.31
C THR A 223 -17.47 74.68 -0.32
N ARG A 224 -17.16 75.58 -1.27
CA ARG A 224 -15.81 75.82 -1.81
C ARG A 224 -14.98 76.57 -0.77
N GLY A 225 -13.75 76.13 -0.52
CA GLY A 225 -12.81 76.83 0.33
C GLY A 225 -11.38 76.29 0.27
N ALA A 226 -10.62 76.82 -0.68
CA ALA A 226 -9.19 77.16 -0.60
C ALA A 226 -8.09 76.09 -0.39
N THR A 227 -7.05 76.28 -1.21
CA THR A 227 -5.64 75.87 -1.05
C THR A 227 -5.24 74.53 -1.67
N THR A 228 -5.18 74.53 -3.00
CA THR A 228 -4.48 73.52 -3.80
C THR A 228 -2.96 73.65 -3.63
N GLN A 229 -2.39 72.89 -2.70
CA GLN A 229 -1.04 72.35 -2.91
C GLN A 229 -1.15 71.10 -3.78
N PRO A 230 -0.32 70.91 -4.81
CA PRO A 230 -0.24 69.65 -5.55
C PRO A 230 0.37 68.60 -4.62
N THR A 231 -0.46 67.95 -3.81
CA THR A 231 -0.07 66.74 -3.08
C THR A 231 0.22 65.71 -4.14
N GLN A 232 1.49 65.34 -4.30
CA GLN A 232 1.86 64.27 -5.21
C GLN A 232 0.97 63.05 -4.93
N PRO A 233 0.42 62.39 -5.96
CA PRO A 233 -0.42 61.22 -5.77
C PRO A 233 0.38 60.22 -4.95
N LYS A 234 -0.01 60.05 -3.68
CA LYS A 234 0.57 59.05 -2.79
C LYS A 234 0.42 57.72 -3.55
N PRO A 235 1.52 57.03 -3.89
CA PRO A 235 1.43 55.82 -4.69
C PRO A 235 0.46 54.89 -3.97
N SER A 236 -0.66 54.59 -4.62
CA SER A 236 -1.67 53.69 -4.10
C SER A 236 -0.94 52.42 -3.69
N ALA A 237 -0.96 52.10 -2.40
CA ALA A 237 -0.32 50.90 -1.88
C ALA A 237 -0.84 49.73 -2.73
N ARG A 238 0.06 49.07 -3.47
CA ARG A 238 -0.32 47.92 -4.30
C ARG A 238 -0.91 46.89 -3.34
N VAL A 239 -2.20 46.60 -3.49
CA VAL A 239 -2.88 45.54 -2.75
C VAL A 239 -2.24 44.23 -3.19
N ILE A 240 -1.66 43.51 -2.24
CA ILE A 240 -1.04 42.21 -2.50
C ILE A 240 -2.14 41.16 -2.27
N PRO A 241 -2.36 40.22 -3.21
CA PRO A 241 -3.31 39.13 -3.00
C PRO A 241 -2.89 38.24 -1.83
N ASN A 242 -3.85 37.83 -1.01
CA ASN A 242 -3.64 36.83 0.03
C ASN A 242 -4.00 35.44 -0.52
N PHE A 243 -3.17 34.44 -0.24
CA PHE A 243 -3.37 33.07 -0.71
C PHE A 243 -3.88 32.18 0.43
N SER A 244 -4.95 31.42 0.18
CA SER A 244 -5.44 30.41 1.12
C SER A 244 -4.44 29.26 1.26
N GLU A 245 -4.58 28.42 2.27
CA GLU A 245 -3.74 27.22 2.42
C GLU A 245 -3.86 26.29 1.20
N SER A 246 -5.06 26.12 0.67
CA SER A 246 -5.29 25.36 -0.56
C SER A 246 -4.53 25.97 -1.74
N ASP A 247 -4.56 27.29 -1.90
CA ASP A 247 -3.83 27.96 -3.00
C ASP A 247 -2.32 27.79 -2.84
N GLN A 248 -1.80 27.93 -1.61
CA GLN A 248 -0.38 27.74 -1.31
C GLN A 248 0.07 26.31 -1.66
N LEU A 249 -0.73 25.30 -1.34
CA LEU A 249 -0.46 23.90 -1.71
C LEU A 249 -0.46 23.68 -3.22
N VAL A 250 -1.40 24.28 -3.95
CA VAL A 250 -1.42 24.24 -5.42
C VAL A 250 -0.14 24.86 -5.99
N LEU A 251 0.25 26.04 -5.49
CA LEU A 251 1.47 26.73 -5.92
C LEU A 251 2.73 25.89 -5.63
N ILE A 252 2.82 25.24 -4.47
CA ILE A 252 3.96 24.37 -4.13
C ILE A 252 4.01 23.15 -5.06
N ASN A 253 2.86 22.52 -5.35
CA ASN A 253 2.82 21.36 -6.24
C ASN A 253 3.22 21.73 -7.67
N PHE A 254 2.73 22.85 -8.21
CA PHE A 254 3.17 23.36 -9.51
C PHE A 254 4.65 23.70 -9.54
N LEU A 255 5.19 24.26 -8.45
CA LEU A 255 6.62 24.49 -8.34
C LEU A 255 7.41 23.16 -8.36
N GLY A 256 6.88 22.11 -7.74
CA GLY A 256 7.39 20.74 -7.83
C GLY A 256 7.48 20.25 -9.28
N GLU A 257 6.43 20.44 -10.08
CA GLU A 257 6.42 20.10 -11.52
C GLU A 257 7.49 20.90 -12.31
N CYS A 258 7.67 22.19 -12.01
CA CYS A 258 8.74 22.98 -12.61
C CYS A 258 10.13 22.44 -12.23
N VAL A 259 10.32 21.99 -10.99
CA VAL A 259 11.58 21.36 -10.56
C VAL A 259 11.84 20.07 -11.33
N LEU A 260 10.82 19.24 -11.60
CA LEU A 260 10.98 18.02 -12.41
C LEU A 260 11.50 18.30 -13.83
N SER A 261 11.23 19.50 -14.35
CA SER A 261 11.69 19.94 -15.67
C SER A 261 13.17 20.35 -15.69
N THR A 262 13.83 20.50 -14.53
CA THR A 262 15.25 20.84 -14.45
C THR A 262 16.15 19.69 -14.89
N ASP A 263 17.30 19.99 -15.50
CA ASP A 263 18.29 18.99 -15.94
C ASP A 263 18.74 18.03 -14.84
N LEU A 264 18.94 18.55 -13.63
CA LEU A 264 19.32 17.76 -12.47
C LEU A 264 18.32 16.63 -12.23
N PHE A 265 17.03 16.96 -12.24
CA PHE A 265 15.96 16.01 -11.98
C PHE A 265 15.72 15.11 -13.18
N ARG A 266 15.76 15.63 -14.41
CA ARG A 266 15.64 14.81 -15.63
C ARG A 266 16.74 13.76 -15.72
N ARG A 267 18.00 14.11 -15.43
CA ARG A 267 19.12 13.15 -15.38
C ARG A 267 18.93 12.14 -14.26
N ALA A 268 18.53 12.59 -13.07
CA ALA A 268 18.26 11.70 -11.94
C ALA A 268 17.16 10.68 -12.28
N LEU A 269 16.07 11.14 -12.92
CA LEU A 269 14.95 10.31 -13.39
C LEU A 269 15.35 9.36 -14.52
N ALA A 270 16.18 9.80 -15.47
CA ALA A 270 16.65 8.99 -16.59
C ALA A 270 17.57 7.85 -16.14
N ASN A 271 18.44 8.09 -15.16
CA ASN A 271 19.38 7.09 -14.63
C ASN A 271 18.74 6.15 -13.58
N ALA A 272 17.54 6.49 -13.13
CA ALA A 272 16.87 5.85 -12.03
C ALA A 272 16.49 4.37 -12.30
N PRO A 273 15.94 4.02 -13.48
CA PRO A 273 15.66 2.62 -13.84
C PRO A 273 16.91 1.74 -13.89
N ASP A 274 18.04 2.27 -14.38
CA ASP A 274 19.30 1.52 -14.41
C ASP A 274 19.81 1.22 -13.00
N ALA A 275 19.70 2.18 -12.09
CA ALA A 275 20.02 1.96 -10.68
C ALA A 275 19.12 0.88 -10.07
N LEU A 276 17.80 0.91 -10.33
CA LEU A 276 16.86 -0.11 -9.85
C LEU A 276 17.21 -1.50 -10.38
N ARG A 277 17.51 -1.65 -11.68
CA ARG A 277 17.89 -2.92 -12.28
C ARG A 277 19.11 -3.54 -11.60
N VAL A 278 20.09 -2.73 -11.18
CA VAL A 278 21.25 -3.22 -10.42
C VAL A 278 20.82 -3.83 -9.08
N TYR A 279 19.89 -3.20 -8.36
CA TYR A 279 19.33 -3.74 -7.11
C TYR A 279 18.51 -5.02 -7.35
N GLU A 280 17.66 -5.04 -8.38
CA GLU A 280 16.86 -6.22 -8.76
C GLU A 280 17.75 -7.42 -9.08
N GLU A 281 18.79 -7.23 -9.89
CA GLU A 281 19.73 -8.29 -10.25
C GLU A 281 20.52 -8.79 -9.05
N ALA A 282 20.91 -7.89 -8.14
CA ALA A 282 21.57 -8.25 -6.89
C ALA A 282 20.64 -9.11 -6.00
N LEU A 283 19.40 -8.66 -5.78
CA LEU A 283 18.40 -9.40 -5.01
C LEU A 283 18.07 -10.74 -5.68
N ARG A 284 17.94 -10.79 -7.00
CA ARG A 284 17.71 -12.04 -7.76
C ARG A 284 18.84 -13.04 -7.57
N ARG A 285 20.10 -12.57 -7.56
CA ARG A 285 21.28 -13.42 -7.28
C ARG A 285 21.26 -13.94 -5.85
N ASP A 286 20.93 -13.09 -4.89
CA ASP A 286 20.88 -13.46 -3.47
C ASP A 286 19.72 -14.41 -3.17
N LEU A 287 18.54 -14.22 -3.77
CA LEU A 287 17.40 -15.14 -3.68
C LEU A 287 17.74 -16.53 -4.24
N LYS A 288 18.48 -16.62 -5.35
CA LYS A 288 18.94 -17.92 -5.88
C LYS A 288 19.85 -18.65 -4.89
N LYS A 289 20.80 -17.93 -4.28
CA LYS A 289 21.69 -18.49 -3.26
C LYS A 289 20.90 -18.89 -2.00
N PHE A 290 19.97 -18.05 -1.57
CA PHE A 290 19.12 -18.30 -0.41
C PHE A 290 18.26 -19.54 -0.60
N LYS A 291 17.56 -19.70 -1.74
CA LYS A 291 16.76 -20.91 -2.03
C LYS A 291 17.59 -22.19 -2.02
N PHE A 292 18.80 -22.14 -2.57
CA PHE A 292 19.73 -23.28 -2.51
C PHE A 292 20.12 -23.59 -1.06
N GLN A 293 20.49 -22.57 -0.29
CA GLN A 293 20.85 -22.71 1.13
C GLN A 293 19.66 -23.20 1.98
N GLU A 294 18.45 -22.70 1.73
CA GLU A 294 17.22 -23.11 2.40
C GLU A 294 16.94 -24.60 2.18
N SER A 295 17.20 -25.13 0.97
CA SER A 295 17.11 -26.56 0.72
C SER A 295 18.09 -27.37 1.57
N LEU A 296 19.33 -26.90 1.73
CA LEU A 296 20.32 -27.54 2.61
C LEU A 296 19.90 -27.43 4.08
N ASP A 297 19.45 -26.25 4.49
CA ASP A 297 19.02 -25.95 5.85
C ASP A 297 17.77 -26.78 6.23
N ASN A 298 16.85 -27.03 5.30
CA ASN A 298 15.72 -27.94 5.50
C ASN A 298 16.16 -29.40 5.68
N GLY A 299 17.23 -29.83 5.00
CA GLY A 299 17.85 -31.14 5.23
C GLY A 299 18.44 -31.24 6.64
N ALA A 300 19.20 -30.23 7.06
CA ALA A 300 19.79 -30.15 8.40
C ALA A 300 18.71 -30.10 9.50
N ARG A 301 17.64 -29.30 9.31
CA ARG A 301 16.49 -29.23 10.22
C ARG A 301 15.86 -30.60 10.41
N LYS A 302 15.60 -31.33 9.32
CA LYS A 302 15.04 -32.70 9.39
C LYS A 302 15.96 -33.64 10.17
N ALA A 303 17.28 -33.56 9.96
CA ALA A 303 18.25 -34.37 10.68
C ALA A 303 18.24 -34.07 12.19
N LEU A 304 18.27 -32.80 12.59
CA LEU A 304 18.20 -32.39 14.00
C LEU A 304 16.89 -32.82 14.66
N VAL A 305 15.76 -32.69 13.97
CA VAL A 305 14.45 -33.16 14.46
C VAL A 305 14.45 -34.69 14.64
N MET A 306 15.10 -35.45 13.76
CA MET A 306 15.24 -36.90 13.93
C MET A 306 16.11 -37.25 15.14
N VAL A 307 17.25 -36.58 15.34
CA VAL A 307 18.11 -36.77 16.52
C VAL A 307 17.34 -36.48 17.81
N LEU A 308 16.60 -35.36 17.84
CA LEU A 308 15.77 -35.00 18.98
C LEU A 308 14.69 -36.04 19.28
N LYS A 309 14.03 -36.60 18.24
CA LYS A 309 13.09 -37.72 18.40
C LYS A 309 13.78 -38.97 18.96
N GLU A 310 14.96 -39.30 18.45
CA GLU A 310 15.74 -40.46 18.90
C GLU A 310 16.17 -40.32 20.38
N MET A 311 16.68 -39.16 20.79
CA MET A 311 17.06 -38.91 22.19
C MET A 311 15.86 -38.96 23.13
N ARG A 312 14.68 -38.49 22.69
CA ARG A 312 13.43 -38.65 23.45
C ARG A 312 13.05 -40.11 23.63
N VAL A 313 13.20 -40.95 22.60
CA VAL A 313 12.95 -42.40 22.70
C VAL A 313 13.92 -43.06 23.68
N ARG A 314 15.19 -42.62 23.72
CA ARG A 314 16.21 -43.12 24.67
C ARG A 314 16.03 -42.62 26.10
N LYS A 315 15.14 -41.65 26.34
CA LYS A 315 14.92 -40.99 27.65
C LYS A 315 16.17 -40.33 28.25
N ASP A 316 17.07 -39.86 27.40
CA ASP A 316 18.27 -39.13 27.80
C ASP A 316 17.95 -37.63 27.85
N ALA A 317 17.66 -37.12 29.05
CA ALA A 317 17.20 -35.75 29.24
C ALA A 317 18.26 -34.71 28.83
N GLU A 318 19.53 -34.94 29.19
CA GLU A 318 20.65 -34.04 28.86
C GLU A 318 20.86 -33.96 27.34
N ALA A 319 20.77 -35.12 26.66
CA ALA A 319 20.89 -35.14 25.21
C ALA A 319 19.69 -34.50 24.48
N VAL A 320 18.48 -34.63 25.02
CA VAL A 320 17.30 -33.94 24.49
C VAL A 320 17.46 -32.43 24.62
N GLU A 321 17.89 -31.93 25.78
CA GLU A 321 18.12 -30.51 26.00
C GLU A 321 19.18 -29.96 25.04
N LYS A 322 20.31 -30.67 24.90
CA LYS A 322 21.37 -30.30 23.95
C LYS A 322 20.86 -30.25 22.51
N ALA A 323 20.12 -31.27 22.06
CA ALA A 323 19.56 -31.31 20.71
C ALA A 323 18.50 -30.21 20.48
N GLN A 324 17.72 -29.88 21.50
CA GLN A 324 16.78 -28.75 21.48
C GLN A 324 17.52 -27.41 21.35
N HIS A 325 18.59 -27.21 22.12
CA HIS A 325 19.40 -26.00 22.03
C HIS A 325 20.06 -25.87 20.65
N GLU A 326 20.64 -26.95 20.12
CA GLU A 326 21.23 -26.96 18.77
C GLU A 326 20.20 -26.64 17.68
N LEU A 327 18.98 -27.18 17.79
CA LEU A 327 17.89 -26.85 16.87
C LEU A 327 17.47 -25.38 16.98
N ALA A 328 17.37 -24.83 18.19
CA ALA A 328 17.01 -23.43 18.41
C ALA A 328 18.07 -22.46 17.84
N VAL A 329 19.37 -22.71 18.10
CA VAL A 329 20.48 -21.93 17.53
C VAL A 329 20.48 -22.01 16.00
N PHE A 330 20.20 -23.19 15.45
CA PHE A 330 20.07 -23.37 14.01
C PHE A 330 18.90 -22.57 13.42
N GLU A 331 17.72 -22.63 14.04
CA GLU A 331 16.54 -21.87 13.62
C GLU A 331 16.75 -20.37 13.69
N GLU A 332 17.45 -19.87 14.73
CA GLU A 332 17.81 -18.46 14.84
C GLU A 332 18.73 -18.03 13.68
N SER A 333 19.71 -18.85 13.33
CA SER A 333 20.64 -18.59 12.21
C SER A 333 19.91 -18.54 10.86
N VAL A 334 19.01 -19.49 10.60
CA VAL A 334 18.16 -19.49 9.40
C VAL A 334 17.26 -18.25 9.37
N GLY A 335 16.63 -17.91 10.50
CA GLY A 335 15.79 -16.73 10.63
C GLY A 335 16.54 -15.43 10.35
N LYS A 336 17.80 -15.29 10.78
CA LYS A 336 18.65 -14.12 10.47
C LYS A 336 18.90 -13.96 8.96
N LYS A 337 19.23 -15.05 8.26
CA LYS A 337 19.43 -15.03 6.80
C LYS A 337 18.15 -14.68 6.06
N GLN A 338 17.01 -15.21 6.51
CA GLN A 338 15.71 -14.90 5.92
C GLN A 338 15.39 -13.40 6.08
N LYS A 339 15.57 -12.85 7.28
CA LYS A 339 15.38 -11.41 7.54
C LYS A 339 16.29 -10.54 6.68
N GLU A 340 17.54 -10.94 6.44
CA GLU A 340 18.45 -10.20 5.55
C GLU A 340 17.92 -10.10 4.11
N ILE A 341 17.37 -11.21 3.58
CA ILE A 341 16.78 -11.23 2.24
C ILE A 341 15.48 -10.41 2.19
N GLU A 342 14.62 -10.54 3.20
CA GLU A 342 13.40 -9.74 3.32
C GLU A 342 13.72 -8.24 3.41
N MET A 343 14.76 -7.85 4.15
CA MET A 343 15.23 -6.47 4.24
C MET A 343 15.70 -5.94 2.88
N LYS A 344 16.47 -6.72 2.10
CA LYS A 344 16.86 -6.33 0.73
C LYS A 344 15.66 -6.20 -0.21
N ARG A 345 14.59 -6.99 0.00
CA ARG A 345 13.33 -6.83 -0.75
C ARG A 345 12.61 -5.55 -0.36
N VAL A 346 12.58 -5.21 0.92
CA VAL A 346 12.05 -3.93 1.42
C VAL A 346 12.83 -2.74 0.86
N GLU A 347 14.16 -2.81 0.82
CA GLU A 347 14.99 -1.79 0.19
C GLU A 347 14.65 -1.62 -1.29
N LEU A 348 14.49 -2.73 -2.03
CA LEU A 348 14.08 -2.69 -3.43
C LEU A 348 12.72 -2.02 -3.61
N MET A 349 11.71 -2.37 -2.80
CA MET A 349 10.40 -1.72 -2.84
C MET A 349 10.52 -0.21 -2.59
N GLY A 350 11.34 0.21 -1.62
CA GLY A 350 11.60 1.63 -1.38
C GLY A 350 12.27 2.34 -2.57
N HIS A 351 13.12 1.63 -3.33
CA HIS A 351 13.66 2.13 -4.58
C HIS A 351 12.58 2.23 -5.67
N GLU A 352 11.72 1.22 -5.85
CA GLU A 352 10.60 1.25 -6.80
C GLU A 352 9.63 2.40 -6.52
N GLU A 353 9.29 2.63 -5.25
CA GLU A 353 8.44 3.75 -4.83
C GLU A 353 9.06 5.12 -5.13
N ARG A 354 10.38 5.26 -4.95
CA ARG A 354 11.12 6.45 -5.39
C ARG A 354 11.19 6.57 -6.92
N LEU A 355 10.77 5.56 -7.69
CA LEU A 355 10.71 5.62 -9.14
C LEU A 355 9.32 5.86 -9.69
N ALA A 356 8.30 5.43 -8.95
CA ALA A 356 6.89 5.66 -9.27
C ALA A 356 6.65 7.14 -9.60
N ARG A 357 6.11 7.42 -10.79
CA ARG A 357 5.87 8.79 -11.26
C ARG A 357 4.82 9.49 -10.41
N ARG A 358 3.81 8.76 -9.97
CA ARG A 358 2.67 9.26 -9.23
C ARG A 358 2.31 8.31 -8.10
N VAL A 359 1.60 8.85 -7.12
CA VAL A 359 0.94 8.05 -6.09
C VAL A 359 -0.20 7.32 -6.77
N GLU A 360 -0.10 6.01 -6.83
CA GLU A 360 -1.12 5.15 -7.42
C GLU A 360 -1.79 4.29 -6.34
N PRO A 361 -3.07 3.95 -6.52
CA PRO A 361 -3.71 2.99 -5.66
C PRO A 361 -3.06 1.63 -5.84
N VAL A 362 -2.89 0.93 -4.73
CA VAL A 362 -2.37 -0.44 -4.69
C VAL A 362 -3.31 -1.40 -5.42
N GLY A 363 -4.61 -1.21 -5.25
CA GLY A 363 -5.65 -2.01 -5.88
C GLY A 363 -7.03 -1.72 -5.31
N ARG A 364 -8.01 -2.50 -5.77
CA ARG A 364 -9.40 -2.44 -5.32
C ARG A 364 -9.85 -3.82 -4.84
N ASP A 365 -10.69 -3.87 -3.82
CA ASP A 365 -11.37 -5.11 -3.41
C ASP A 365 -12.71 -5.27 -4.17
N VAL A 366 -13.41 -6.38 -3.91
CA VAL A 366 -14.72 -6.64 -4.54
C VAL A 366 -15.86 -5.72 -4.09
N ARG A 367 -15.60 -4.86 -3.09
CA ARG A 367 -16.51 -3.83 -2.56
C ARG A 367 -16.13 -2.42 -3.03
N GLY A 368 -15.17 -2.31 -3.95
CA GLY A 368 -14.80 -1.04 -4.57
C GLY A 368 -13.96 -0.15 -3.65
N ASN A 369 -13.51 -0.68 -2.50
CA ASN A 369 -12.60 0.03 -1.63
C ASN A 369 -11.26 0.20 -2.33
N VAL A 370 -10.73 1.42 -2.36
CA VAL A 370 -9.46 1.74 -3.00
C VAL A 370 -8.37 1.79 -1.94
N TYR A 371 -7.34 0.96 -2.10
CA TYR A 371 -6.24 0.84 -1.15
C TYR A 371 -5.05 1.68 -1.60
N TRP A 372 -4.47 2.41 -0.67
CA TRP A 372 -3.35 3.30 -0.89
C TRP A 372 -2.22 2.94 0.08
N ARG A 373 -1.01 2.82 -0.47
CA ARG A 373 0.22 2.66 0.30
C ARG A 373 1.04 3.92 0.10
N PHE A 374 1.45 4.54 1.20
CA PHE A 374 2.30 5.70 1.17
C PHE A 374 3.71 5.30 1.63
N ALA A 375 4.74 5.77 0.90
CA ALA A 375 6.12 5.52 1.25
C ALA A 375 6.45 5.88 2.71
N ASP A 376 7.29 5.08 3.36
CA ASP A 376 7.75 5.36 4.72
C ASP A 376 8.85 6.43 4.72
N LEU A 377 8.59 7.59 5.34
CA LEU A 377 9.58 8.66 5.42
C LEU A 377 10.53 8.49 6.61
N THR A 378 10.21 7.62 7.58
CA THR A 378 10.98 7.55 8.81
C THR A 378 12.23 6.71 8.68
N GLU A 379 12.43 6.01 7.55
CA GLU A 379 13.54 5.07 7.35
C GLU A 379 13.63 4.07 8.53
N GLY A 380 12.47 3.65 9.05
CA GLY A 380 12.36 2.78 10.23
C GLY A 380 12.49 3.44 11.60
N GLN A 381 12.50 4.76 11.65
CA GLN A 381 12.34 5.48 12.92
C GLN A 381 10.87 5.48 13.34
N LYS A 382 10.62 5.56 14.64
CA LYS A 382 9.25 5.74 15.13
C LYS A 382 8.71 7.08 14.62
N SER A 383 7.50 7.08 14.09
CA SER A 383 6.82 8.32 13.72
C SER A 383 6.72 9.25 14.94
N LEU A 384 6.81 10.56 14.70
CA LEU A 384 6.60 11.58 15.73
C LEU A 384 5.12 11.72 16.11
N PHE A 385 4.21 11.20 15.29
CA PHE A 385 2.77 11.33 15.45
C PHE A 385 2.17 10.05 16.01
N SER A 386 1.21 10.20 16.93
CA SER A 386 0.44 9.08 17.50
C SER A 386 -0.42 8.39 16.45
N SER A 387 -0.94 9.17 15.48
CA SER A 387 -1.71 8.70 14.34
C SER A 387 -0.76 8.24 13.22
N SER A 388 -0.32 6.98 13.29
CA SER A 388 0.61 6.37 12.32
C SER A 388 -0.04 5.99 10.98
N TRP A 389 -1.16 6.62 10.61
CA TRP A 389 -1.91 6.22 9.41
C TRP A 389 -1.13 6.49 8.12
N GLY A 390 -0.24 7.48 8.10
CA GLY A 390 0.68 7.74 6.98
C GLY A 390 1.75 6.66 6.76
N GLN A 391 1.97 5.77 7.74
CA GLN A 391 2.79 4.55 7.61
C GLN A 391 1.94 3.28 7.46
N SER A 392 0.62 3.45 7.48
CA SER A 392 -0.35 2.37 7.43
C SER A 392 -0.93 2.25 6.03
N LEU A 393 -1.66 1.16 5.79
CA LEU A 393 -2.45 1.02 4.58
C LEU A 393 -3.72 1.85 4.73
N VAL A 394 -3.93 2.78 3.80
CA VAL A 394 -5.11 3.67 3.80
C VAL A 394 -6.15 3.12 2.83
N VAL A 395 -7.41 3.15 3.24
CA VAL A 395 -8.52 2.65 2.44
C VAL A 395 -9.53 3.77 2.26
N VAL A 396 -9.86 4.08 1.02
CA VAL A 396 -10.89 5.07 0.68
C VAL A 396 -12.08 4.31 0.10
N GLY A 397 -13.21 4.34 0.80
CA GLY A 397 -14.40 3.59 0.40
C GLY A 397 -15.38 3.37 1.55
N MET A 398 -16.19 2.33 1.41
CA MET A 398 -17.16 1.92 2.43
C MET A 398 -16.50 1.33 3.68
N GLY A 399 -15.25 0.88 3.56
CA GLY A 399 -14.54 0.16 4.61
C GLY A 399 -15.06 -1.27 4.78
N CYS A 400 -14.82 -1.84 5.96
CA CYS A 400 -15.27 -3.19 6.30
C CYS A 400 -16.64 -3.24 6.98
N ALA A 401 -17.27 -2.10 7.29
CA ALA A 401 -18.47 -2.03 8.12
C ALA A 401 -19.50 -3.08 7.70
N ASP A 402 -19.71 -4.04 8.60
CA ASP A 402 -20.82 -4.97 8.56
C ASP A 402 -22.10 -4.14 8.73
N GLU A 403 -23.16 -4.51 8.01
CA GLU A 403 -24.46 -3.84 8.07
C GLU A 403 -25.09 -3.82 9.48
N LYS A 404 -24.44 -4.41 10.48
CA LYS A 404 -24.90 -4.54 11.87
C LYS A 404 -24.95 -3.23 12.65
N GLU A 405 -24.23 -2.17 12.25
CA GLU A 405 -24.46 -0.84 12.85
C GLU A 405 -25.86 -0.28 12.54
N LYS A 406 -26.61 -0.88 11.60
CA LYS A 406 -28.00 -0.51 11.33
C LYS A 406 -28.98 -0.97 12.41
N ASP A 407 -28.64 -1.98 13.21
CA ASP A 407 -29.63 -2.62 14.11
C ASP A 407 -29.80 -1.90 15.45
N GLU A 408 -28.90 -0.96 15.82
CA GLU A 408 -28.98 -0.24 17.10
C GLU A 408 -29.49 1.21 16.97
N GLN A 409 -29.68 1.71 15.75
CA GLN A 409 -30.28 3.04 15.48
C GLN A 409 -31.67 2.91 14.88
N GLY A 410 -32.64 2.62 15.76
CA GLY A 410 -34.10 2.70 15.61
C GLY A 410 -34.69 2.91 14.21
N ASP A 411 -35.43 1.89 13.77
CA ASP A 411 -36.35 1.65 12.64
C ASP A 411 -37.06 2.80 11.87
N GLU A 412 -36.77 4.09 12.04
CA GLU A 412 -37.55 5.16 11.37
C GLU A 412 -36.84 5.91 10.23
N ALA A 413 -35.60 5.54 9.88
CA ALA A 413 -34.92 6.17 8.75
C ALA A 413 -35.36 5.54 7.41
N LYS A 414 -36.43 6.10 6.83
CA LYS A 414 -36.97 5.81 5.49
C LYS A 414 -35.89 5.40 4.48
N GLU A 415 -36.11 4.26 3.83
CA GLU A 415 -35.22 3.51 2.93
C GLU A 415 -34.82 4.22 1.62
N GLY A 416 -35.14 5.51 1.46
CA GLY A 416 -34.79 6.29 0.26
C GLY A 416 -33.48 7.06 0.43
N ASP A 417 -32.46 6.70 -0.36
CA ASP A 417 -31.27 7.51 -0.63
C ASP A 417 -30.25 7.77 0.49
N LYS A 418 -30.01 6.79 1.39
CA LYS A 418 -28.73 6.78 2.12
C LYS A 418 -27.60 6.40 1.15
N LYS A 419 -27.14 7.38 0.35
CA LYS A 419 -25.88 7.28 -0.41
C LYS A 419 -24.80 6.79 0.56
N LYS A 420 -24.23 5.63 0.26
CA LYS A 420 -23.12 5.05 1.02
C LYS A 420 -22.02 6.11 1.14
N GLU A 421 -21.81 6.62 2.35
CA GLU A 421 -20.84 7.67 2.60
C GLU A 421 -19.43 7.10 2.42
N ILE A 422 -18.68 7.64 1.46
CA ILE A 422 -17.27 7.28 1.26
C ILE A 422 -16.48 7.86 2.44
N ARG A 423 -15.72 7.02 3.13
CA ARG A 423 -14.89 7.42 4.27
C ARG A 423 -13.45 6.96 4.06
N TRP A 424 -12.56 7.55 4.83
CA TRP A 424 -11.15 7.16 4.89
C TRP A 424 -10.94 6.26 6.11
N TRP A 425 -10.24 5.16 5.89
CA TRP A 425 -9.92 4.18 6.90
C TRP A 425 -8.43 3.89 6.85
N PHE A 426 -7.89 3.34 7.93
CA PHE A 426 -6.57 2.73 7.90
C PHE A 426 -6.57 1.38 8.61
N VAL A 427 -5.65 0.53 8.16
CA VAL A 427 -5.38 -0.79 8.73
C VAL A 427 -3.97 -0.77 9.29
N LYS A 428 -3.85 -0.97 10.61
CA LYS A 428 -2.58 -0.82 11.35
C LYS A 428 -2.06 -2.18 11.81
N GLY A 429 -0.78 -2.43 11.59
CA GLY A 429 -0.08 -3.60 12.11
C GLY A 429 -0.07 -4.79 11.15
N MET A 430 0.94 -5.64 11.32
CA MET A 430 1.20 -6.77 10.43
C MET A 430 0.04 -7.76 10.42
N GLU A 431 -0.48 -8.10 11.60
CA GLU A 431 -1.53 -9.10 11.79
C GLU A 431 -2.85 -8.71 11.11
N ASP A 432 -3.20 -7.41 11.17
CA ASP A 432 -4.41 -6.89 10.52
C ASP A 432 -4.26 -6.82 9.00
N VAL A 433 -3.06 -6.52 8.49
CA VAL A 433 -2.78 -6.56 7.03
C VAL A 433 -2.78 -8.00 6.50
N GLU A 434 -2.21 -8.97 7.24
CA GLU A 434 -2.30 -10.39 6.86
C GLU A 434 -3.74 -10.91 6.89
N ARG A 435 -4.53 -10.45 7.87
CA ARG A 435 -5.97 -10.77 7.94
C ARG A 435 -6.73 -10.10 6.80
N LEU A 436 -6.42 -8.85 6.46
CA LEU A 436 -6.99 -8.13 5.33
C LEU A 436 -6.79 -8.90 4.04
N LYS A 437 -5.56 -9.38 3.78
CA LYS A 437 -5.25 -10.18 2.60
C LYS A 437 -6.15 -11.41 2.50
N LYS A 438 -6.23 -12.20 3.57
CA LYS A 438 -7.07 -13.41 3.63
C LYS A 438 -8.54 -13.09 3.44
N TRP A 439 -9.00 -11.96 3.99
CA TRP A 439 -10.38 -11.51 3.84
C TRP A 439 -10.68 -11.07 2.41
N VAL A 440 -9.81 -10.30 1.76
CA VAL A 440 -9.93 -9.90 0.35
C VAL A 440 -9.97 -11.13 -0.57
N GLU A 441 -9.09 -12.11 -0.35
CA GLU A 441 -9.07 -13.37 -1.10
C GLU A 441 -10.35 -14.18 -0.88
N TYR A 442 -10.86 -14.21 0.35
CA TYR A 442 -12.12 -14.87 0.69
C TYR A 442 -13.32 -14.25 -0.03
N GLU A 443 -13.46 -12.93 0.04
CA GLU A 443 -14.53 -12.17 -0.61
C GLU A 443 -14.49 -12.33 -2.14
N ALA A 444 -13.29 -12.28 -2.73
CA ALA A 444 -13.08 -12.55 -4.15
C ALA A 444 -13.59 -13.93 -4.55
N LEU A 445 -13.30 -14.94 -3.72
CA LEU A 445 -13.74 -16.29 -3.99
C LEU A 445 -15.23 -16.50 -3.70
N GLU A 446 -15.82 -15.79 -2.75
CA GLU A 446 -17.27 -15.84 -2.56
C GLU A 446 -18.00 -15.26 -3.78
N LYS A 447 -17.47 -14.16 -4.34
CA LYS A 447 -18.03 -13.47 -5.51
C LYS A 447 -17.84 -14.27 -6.81
N TRP A 448 -16.62 -14.73 -7.09
CA TRP A 448 -16.21 -15.32 -8.37
C TRP A 448 -15.85 -16.81 -8.32
N GLY A 449 -15.76 -17.39 -7.12
CA GLY A 449 -15.38 -18.79 -6.97
C GLY A 449 -16.42 -19.73 -7.59
N PRO A 450 -16.05 -21.02 -7.74
CA PRO A 450 -16.95 -22.01 -8.30
C PRO A 450 -18.25 -22.00 -7.49
N LYS A 451 -19.34 -21.50 -8.10
CA LYS A 451 -20.67 -21.56 -7.49
C LYS A 451 -20.89 -23.01 -7.16
N ARG A 452 -20.83 -23.35 -5.87
CA ARG A 452 -21.12 -24.71 -5.40
C ARG A 452 -22.53 -24.95 -5.91
N LYS A 453 -22.66 -25.72 -6.99
CA LYS A 453 -23.94 -26.24 -7.43
C LYS A 453 -24.44 -26.92 -6.18
N ARG A 454 -25.37 -26.27 -5.47
CA ARG A 454 -26.05 -26.87 -4.33
C ARG A 454 -26.51 -28.16 -4.94
N LEU A 455 -25.86 -29.27 -4.58
CA LEU A 455 -26.35 -30.58 -4.91
C LEU A 455 -27.64 -30.57 -4.11
N VAL A 456 -28.71 -30.14 -4.77
CA VAL A 456 -30.06 -30.24 -4.25
C VAL A 456 -30.16 -31.73 -4.09
N ARG A 457 -29.88 -32.20 -2.87
CA ARG A 457 -30.17 -33.55 -2.45
C ARG A 457 -31.68 -33.57 -2.60
N LYS A 458 -32.13 -33.96 -3.78
CA LYS A 458 -33.51 -34.26 -4.11
C LYS A 458 -33.84 -35.28 -3.04
N LYS A 459 -34.51 -34.82 -1.99
CA LYS A 459 -34.94 -35.64 -0.87
C LYS A 459 -35.85 -36.64 -1.56
N VAL A 460 -35.30 -37.81 -1.89
CA VAL A 460 -36.10 -38.92 -2.38
C VAL A 460 -36.94 -39.27 -1.17
N GLU A 461 -38.14 -38.71 -1.18
CA GLU A 461 -39.19 -39.05 -0.25
C GLU A 461 -39.51 -40.51 -0.54
N VAL A 462 -38.85 -41.39 0.22
CA VAL A 462 -39.22 -42.79 0.27
C VAL A 462 -40.55 -42.82 0.99
N THR A 463 -41.63 -42.87 0.20
CA THR A 463 -42.96 -43.24 0.67
C THR A 463 -42.89 -44.67 1.17
N GLU A 464 -42.57 -44.85 2.45
CA GLU A 464 -42.87 -46.10 3.16
C GLU A 464 -44.38 -46.17 3.35
N ALA A 465 -45.01 -47.00 2.52
CA ALA A 465 -46.35 -47.50 2.77
C ALA A 465 -46.36 -48.25 4.11
N LYS A 466 -47.14 -47.76 5.08
CA LYS A 466 -47.51 -48.53 6.26
C LYS A 466 -49.02 -48.48 6.48
N ASN A 467 -49.56 -49.69 6.52
CA ASN A 467 -50.95 -50.09 6.64
C ASN A 467 -51.65 -49.53 7.89
N SER A 468 -52.95 -49.29 7.72
CA SER A 468 -54.12 -49.43 8.64
C SER A 468 -53.82 -49.98 10.06
N ASP A 469 -54.42 -49.53 11.16
CA ASP A 469 -55.85 -49.25 11.43
C ASP A 469 -56.03 -48.57 12.84
N PRO A 470 -57.24 -48.31 13.41
CA PRO A 470 -57.59 -47.02 14.03
C PRO A 470 -58.03 -47.09 15.51
N THR A 471 -58.08 -45.95 16.24
CA THR A 471 -59.05 -45.61 17.32
C THR A 471 -58.67 -44.26 17.97
N VAL A 472 -59.51 -43.21 17.87
CA VAL A 472 -60.46 -42.66 18.87
C VAL A 472 -59.92 -41.45 19.68
N THR A 473 -60.42 -40.26 19.29
CA THR A 473 -60.89 -39.08 20.09
C THR A 473 -59.90 -38.41 21.06
N THR A 474 -59.64 -37.09 21.03
CA THR A 474 -60.57 -35.97 21.30
C THR A 474 -60.02 -34.59 20.86
N LEU A 475 -60.90 -33.83 20.22
CA LEU A 475 -61.21 -32.39 20.41
C LEU A 475 -60.08 -31.42 20.80
N ASN A 476 -59.78 -30.47 19.92
CA ASN A 476 -60.08 -29.06 20.20
C ASN A 476 -60.08 -28.23 18.91
N SER A 477 -61.26 -27.74 18.58
CA SER A 477 -61.58 -26.68 17.64
C SER A 477 -61.12 -25.32 18.18
N ASN A 478 -60.57 -24.48 17.31
CA ASN A 478 -61.01 -23.10 17.16
C ASN A 478 -60.55 -22.61 15.78
N ASP A 479 -61.51 -22.63 14.87
CA ASP A 479 -61.55 -21.80 13.69
C ASP A 479 -61.54 -20.32 14.11
N ASP A 480 -60.80 -19.49 13.39
CA ASP A 480 -61.36 -18.20 12.98
C ASP A 480 -60.85 -17.87 11.58
N GLU A 481 -61.84 -17.67 10.74
CA GLU A 481 -61.83 -17.55 9.30
C GLU A 481 -61.71 -16.08 8.86
N VAL A 482 -61.22 -15.90 7.64
CA VAL A 482 -61.68 -14.87 6.68
C VAL A 482 -61.32 -13.40 6.97
N ASN A 483 -60.44 -12.83 6.13
CA ASN A 483 -60.92 -11.84 5.17
C ASN A 483 -59.95 -11.62 3.99
N GLN A 484 -60.37 -12.08 2.81
CA GLN A 484 -59.92 -11.56 1.53
C GLN A 484 -60.71 -10.27 1.26
N ASN A 485 -60.04 -9.19 0.91
CA ASN A 485 -60.72 -8.05 0.29
C ASN A 485 -59.95 -7.57 -0.93
N TYR A 486 -60.57 -7.78 -2.09
CA TYR A 486 -60.25 -7.16 -3.37
C TYR A 486 -60.72 -5.70 -3.33
N GLY A 487 -59.86 -4.78 -3.79
CA GLY A 487 -60.21 -3.38 -4.03
C GLY A 487 -59.58 -2.93 -5.33
N HIS A 488 -60.44 -2.68 -6.31
CA HIS A 488 -60.20 -2.35 -7.71
C HIS A 488 -60.24 -0.81 -7.89
N ASP A 489 -59.31 -0.31 -8.71
CA ASP A 489 -59.33 0.88 -9.59
C ASP A 489 -59.89 2.24 -9.13
N HIS A 490 -59.01 3.25 -9.15
CA HIS A 490 -59.04 4.47 -9.98
C HIS A 490 -58.24 5.57 -9.26
N ASP A 491 -57.23 6.16 -9.88
CA ASP A 491 -57.41 7.40 -10.66
C ASP A 491 -56.06 8.02 -11.06
N ASN A 492 -56.13 8.76 -12.15
CA ASN A 492 -55.11 9.46 -12.89
C ASN A 492 -54.54 10.66 -12.13
N GLY A 493 -53.24 10.94 -12.29
CA GLY A 493 -52.63 12.14 -11.72
C GLY A 493 -51.25 12.45 -12.26
N GLU A 494 -51.24 13.12 -13.41
CA GLU A 494 -50.27 14.13 -13.86
C GLU A 494 -48.77 13.81 -13.88
N ILE A 495 -48.31 13.60 -15.11
CA ILE A 495 -46.94 13.71 -15.57
C ILE A 495 -46.48 15.16 -15.43
N HIS A 496 -45.64 15.45 -14.42
CA HIS A 496 -44.76 16.63 -14.44
C HIS A 496 -43.35 16.19 -14.87
N GLN A 497 -43.08 16.38 -16.16
CA GLN A 497 -41.72 16.41 -16.70
C GLN A 497 -41.00 17.66 -16.16
N ASN A 498 -40.27 17.53 -15.06
CA ASN A 498 -39.21 18.47 -14.74
C ASN A 498 -37.89 17.87 -15.18
N SER A 499 -37.46 18.26 -16.38
CA SER A 499 -36.07 18.08 -16.81
C SER A 499 -35.18 18.94 -15.92
N PHE A 500 -34.58 18.33 -14.91
CA PHE A 500 -33.41 18.91 -14.26
C PHE A 500 -32.17 18.26 -14.86
N ALA A 501 -31.50 19.05 -15.71
CA ALA A 501 -30.14 18.79 -16.15
C ALA A 501 -29.26 18.73 -14.89
N SER A 502 -28.85 17.52 -14.50
CA SER A 502 -27.79 17.33 -13.52
C SER A 502 -26.47 17.62 -14.24
N ASP A 503 -25.90 18.78 -13.94
CA ASP A 503 -24.53 19.13 -14.27
C ASP A 503 -23.58 18.02 -13.81
N LYS A 504 -23.04 17.27 -14.78
CA LYS A 504 -21.90 16.39 -14.62
C LYS A 504 -20.65 17.25 -14.69
N THR A 505 -20.23 17.82 -13.57
CA THR A 505 -18.87 18.37 -13.42
C THR A 505 -18.25 17.91 -12.11
N SER A 506 -18.15 16.60 -11.93
CA SER A 506 -17.04 15.99 -11.21
C SER A 506 -16.05 15.49 -12.26
N ARG A 507 -15.44 16.44 -13.00
CA ARG A 507 -14.23 16.14 -13.76
C ARG A 507 -13.13 15.93 -12.72
N THR A 508 -12.75 14.67 -12.50
CA THR A 508 -11.34 14.35 -12.30
C THR A 508 -10.62 15.04 -13.44
N LEU A 509 -9.80 16.05 -13.14
CA LEU A 509 -8.88 16.66 -14.10
C LEU A 509 -7.88 15.56 -14.50
N GLU A 510 -8.25 14.74 -15.48
CA GLU A 510 -7.30 14.15 -16.39
C GLU A 510 -6.65 15.34 -17.11
N LEU A 511 -5.57 15.87 -16.51
CA LEU A 511 -4.64 16.71 -17.22
C LEU A 511 -4.01 15.82 -18.29
N ASP A 512 -4.56 15.94 -19.50
CA ASP A 512 -4.04 15.36 -20.73
C ASP A 512 -2.70 16.04 -21.04
N ILE A 513 -1.66 15.61 -20.32
CA ILE A 513 -0.28 16.00 -20.59
C ILE A 513 0.09 15.22 -21.85
N GLY A 514 0.14 15.92 -22.98
CA GLY A 514 0.47 15.36 -24.28
C GLY A 514 1.59 14.32 -24.16
N GLU A 515 1.28 13.10 -24.60
CA GLU A 515 2.22 12.00 -24.70
C GLU A 515 3.43 12.46 -25.52
N VAL A 516 4.55 12.75 -24.84
CA VAL A 516 5.85 12.81 -25.49
C VAL A 516 6.18 11.38 -25.91
N PRO A 517 6.36 11.08 -27.21
CA PRO A 517 6.61 9.72 -27.66
C PRO A 517 8.04 9.32 -27.29
N PHE A 518 8.22 8.79 -26.08
CA PHE A 518 9.39 7.96 -25.76
C PHE A 518 9.07 6.53 -26.18
N ALA A 519 9.27 6.25 -27.47
CA ALA A 519 9.31 4.89 -28.00
C ALA A 519 10.56 4.17 -27.44
N ILE A 520 10.46 3.64 -26.22
CA ILE A 520 11.34 2.57 -25.76
C ILE A 520 10.68 1.29 -26.23
N GLY A 521 11.23 0.71 -27.30
CA GLY A 521 10.81 -0.58 -27.84
C GLY A 521 11.02 -1.71 -26.82
N LEU A 522 10.05 -1.89 -25.93
CA LEU A 522 9.78 -3.17 -25.29
C LEU A 522 8.87 -3.96 -26.24
N THR A 523 9.44 -4.88 -26.98
CA THR A 523 8.69 -5.96 -27.62
C THR A 523 8.04 -6.80 -26.51
N VAL A 524 6.81 -6.44 -26.15
CA VAL A 524 5.91 -7.31 -25.40
C VAL A 524 5.59 -8.48 -26.33
N ALA A 525 6.01 -9.68 -25.96
CA ALA A 525 5.63 -10.89 -26.66
C ALA A 525 4.11 -10.96 -26.69
N ALA A 526 3.53 -11.12 -27.89
CA ALA A 526 2.11 -11.34 -28.05
C ALA A 526 1.72 -12.58 -27.24
N GLU A 527 0.94 -12.38 -26.18
CA GLU A 527 0.31 -13.47 -25.45
C GLU A 527 -0.64 -14.19 -26.44
N GLU A 528 -0.48 -15.52 -26.54
CA GLU A 528 -1.36 -16.33 -27.37
C GLU A 528 -2.81 -16.22 -26.89
N PRO A 529 -3.81 -16.26 -27.78
CA PRO A 529 -5.23 -16.23 -27.42
C PRO A 529 -5.61 -17.56 -26.73
N GLY A 530 -5.29 -17.65 -25.44
CA GLY A 530 -5.85 -18.66 -24.55
C GLY A 530 -7.28 -18.25 -24.19
N ASP A 531 -8.19 -19.22 -24.17
CA ASP A 531 -9.62 -19.08 -23.87
C ASP A 531 -9.92 -17.86 -22.99
N GLU A 532 -10.48 -16.82 -23.61
CA GLU A 532 -10.94 -15.60 -22.94
C GLU A 532 -12.09 -15.99 -22.00
N GLU A 533 -11.75 -16.50 -20.80
CA GLU A 533 -12.65 -16.40 -19.66
C GLU A 533 -12.95 -14.91 -19.50
N GLU A 534 -14.11 -14.49 -20.03
CA GLU A 534 -14.63 -13.13 -19.93
C GLU A 534 -14.33 -12.62 -18.52
N ASP A 535 -13.50 -11.58 -18.41
CA ASP A 535 -13.15 -10.93 -17.14
C ASP A 535 -14.46 -10.41 -16.53
N GLN A 536 -15.13 -11.25 -15.72
CA GLN A 536 -16.41 -10.94 -15.09
C GLN A 536 -16.19 -9.78 -14.11
N MET A 537 -16.51 -8.57 -14.57
CA MET A 537 -16.45 -7.36 -13.76
C MET A 537 -17.55 -7.38 -12.70
N THR A 538 -17.25 -6.87 -11.51
CA THR A 538 -18.30 -6.58 -10.51
C THR A 538 -19.17 -5.40 -10.97
N GLU A 539 -20.28 -5.15 -10.27
CA GLU A 539 -21.11 -3.93 -10.45
C GLU A 539 -20.31 -2.63 -10.30
N GLU A 540 -19.18 -2.68 -9.60
CA GLU A 540 -18.27 -1.56 -9.36
C GLU A 540 -17.11 -1.50 -10.38
N GLY A 541 -17.13 -2.37 -11.39
CA GLY A 541 -16.12 -2.45 -12.44
C GLY A 541 -14.80 -3.09 -11.99
N VAL A 542 -14.78 -3.80 -10.85
CA VAL A 542 -13.56 -4.42 -10.32
C VAL A 542 -13.35 -5.78 -10.98
N THR A 543 -12.12 -6.04 -11.41
CA THR A 543 -11.70 -7.29 -12.05
C THR A 543 -10.99 -8.24 -11.08
N ARG A 544 -10.98 -9.54 -11.41
CA ARG A 544 -10.22 -10.54 -10.63
C ARG A 544 -8.71 -10.24 -10.58
N LYS A 545 -8.17 -9.67 -11.67
CA LYS A 545 -6.76 -9.27 -11.76
C LYS A 545 -6.41 -8.15 -10.79
N GLU A 546 -7.29 -7.16 -10.62
CA GLU A 546 -7.10 -6.08 -9.65
C GLU A 546 -7.10 -6.58 -8.20
N VAL A 547 -8.00 -7.52 -7.87
CA VAL A 547 -8.06 -8.10 -6.54
C VAL A 547 -6.84 -8.99 -6.25
N GLN A 548 -6.37 -9.73 -7.25
CA GLN A 548 -5.13 -10.50 -7.15
C GLN A 548 -3.91 -9.59 -6.94
N LYS A 549 -3.82 -8.50 -7.71
CA LYS A 549 -2.77 -7.47 -7.55
C LYS A 549 -2.82 -6.85 -6.15
N LEU A 550 -4.01 -6.57 -5.63
CA LEU A 550 -4.20 -6.10 -4.26
C LEU A 550 -3.67 -7.13 -3.24
N ALA A 551 -4.05 -8.40 -3.36
CA ALA A 551 -3.60 -9.45 -2.44
C ALA A 551 -2.06 -9.62 -2.42
N GLU A 552 -1.41 -9.51 -3.57
CA GLU A 552 0.06 -9.53 -3.68
C GLU A 552 0.70 -8.33 -2.98
N ALA A 553 0.17 -7.13 -3.19
CA ALA A 553 0.68 -5.94 -2.54
C ALA A 553 0.41 -5.89 -1.03
N LEU A 554 -0.69 -6.52 -0.56
CA LEU A 554 -0.94 -6.72 0.87
C LEU A 554 0.07 -7.66 1.51
N GLU A 555 0.47 -8.74 0.81
CA GLU A 555 1.55 -9.63 1.26
C GLU A 555 2.88 -8.86 1.37
N GLU A 556 3.18 -7.99 0.41
CA GLU A 556 4.36 -7.13 0.44
C GLU A 556 4.33 -6.13 1.59
N GLN A 557 3.16 -5.54 1.88
CA GLN A 557 2.98 -4.65 3.02
C GLN A 557 3.15 -5.40 4.36
N ALA A 558 2.59 -6.61 4.49
CA ALA A 558 2.78 -7.44 5.67
C ALA A 558 4.26 -7.81 5.87
N MET A 559 4.96 -8.17 4.79
CA MET A 559 6.41 -8.42 4.82
C MET A 559 7.18 -7.18 5.28
N TRP A 560 6.84 -6.01 4.75
CA TRP A 560 7.45 -4.75 5.15
C TRP A 560 7.30 -4.51 6.65
N LEU A 561 6.05 -4.56 7.17
CA LEU A 561 5.77 -4.40 8.60
C LEU A 561 6.53 -5.41 9.48
N ARG A 562 6.66 -6.66 9.02
CA ARG A 562 7.43 -7.71 9.70
C ARG A 562 8.91 -7.38 9.81
N VAL A 563 9.53 -6.91 8.73
CA VAL A 563 10.95 -6.49 8.71
C VAL A 563 11.18 -5.30 9.63
N MET A 564 10.24 -4.35 9.64
CA MET A 564 10.30 -3.17 10.51
C MET A 564 10.00 -3.49 11.99
N GLY A 565 9.55 -4.71 12.29
CA GLY A 565 9.19 -5.13 13.64
C GLY A 565 7.94 -4.43 14.20
N ILE A 566 7.05 -3.95 13.32
CA ILE A 566 5.81 -3.28 13.68
C ILE A 566 4.74 -4.35 13.93
N LYS A 567 4.44 -4.60 15.21
CA LYS A 567 3.38 -5.52 15.65
C LYS A 567 2.05 -4.78 15.77
N SER A 568 0.93 -5.51 15.69
CA SER A 568 -0.39 -4.97 16.05
C SER A 568 -0.46 -4.60 17.52
N ASP A 569 -1.06 -3.44 17.83
CA ASP A 569 -1.25 -2.96 19.21
C ASP A 569 -2.25 -3.82 20.02
N GLN A 570 -3.04 -4.68 19.36
CA GLN A 570 -4.16 -5.40 19.98
C GLN A 570 -3.79 -6.44 21.04
N LYS A 571 -2.51 -6.72 21.30
CA LYS A 571 -2.11 -7.82 22.18
C LYS A 571 -1.74 -7.43 23.61
N GLU A 572 -1.63 -6.14 23.94
CA GLU A 572 -1.17 -5.74 25.28
C GLU A 572 -2.31 -5.46 26.30
N GLU A 573 -3.56 -5.27 25.88
CA GLU A 573 -4.65 -4.92 26.82
C GLU A 573 -5.34 -6.13 27.51
N GLY A 574 -4.92 -7.37 27.22
CA GLY A 574 -5.68 -8.57 27.62
C GLY A 574 -5.12 -9.40 28.79
N ASP A 575 -3.81 -9.31 29.10
CA ASP A 575 -3.15 -10.28 30.00
C ASP A 575 -2.83 -9.73 31.41
N ASP A 576 -3.18 -8.47 31.72
CA ASP A 576 -2.92 -7.88 33.05
C ASP A 576 -4.03 -8.18 34.09
N ASN A 577 -4.99 -9.03 33.74
CA ASN A 577 -6.00 -9.53 34.68
C ASN A 577 -5.60 -10.89 35.25
N GLY A 578 -4.81 -10.90 36.34
CA GLY A 578 -4.89 -12.05 37.25
C GLY A 578 -3.73 -12.44 38.15
N GLU A 579 -2.66 -11.65 38.33
CA GLU A 579 -1.79 -11.89 39.50
C GLU A 579 -2.44 -11.29 40.75
N LYS A 580 -3.40 -12.06 41.30
CA LYS A 580 -3.84 -11.91 42.68
C LYS A 580 -2.61 -11.96 43.58
N SER A 581 -2.25 -10.80 44.12
CA SER A 581 -1.45 -10.67 45.33
C SER A 581 -2.07 -11.54 46.42
N VAL A 582 -1.50 -12.72 46.63
CA VAL A 582 -1.71 -13.52 47.84
C VAL A 582 -1.03 -12.76 48.96
N GLU A 583 -1.80 -11.92 49.63
CA GLU A 583 -1.50 -11.33 50.93
C GLU A 583 -1.26 -12.49 51.91
N LYS A 584 0.03 -12.70 52.26
CA LYS A 584 0.41 -13.59 53.36
C LYS A 584 0.41 -12.75 54.63
N ASP A 585 -0.66 -12.90 55.41
CA ASP A 585 -0.65 -12.61 56.84
C ASP A 585 0.35 -13.55 57.53
N GLY A 586 1.30 -12.96 58.25
CA GLY A 586 2.27 -13.61 59.12
C GLY A 586 2.65 -12.68 60.25
#